data_AF-A0A538S508-F1
#
_entry.id   AF-A0A538S508-F1
#
_cell.length_a   1.000
_cell.length_b   1.000
_cell.length_c   1.000
_cell.angle_alpha   90.00
_cell.angle_beta   90.00
_cell.angle_gamma   90.00
#
_symmetry.space_group_name_H-M   'P 1'
#
loop_
_entity.id
_entity.type
_entity.pdbx_description
1 polymer ?
#
loop_
_entity_poly.entity_id
_entity_poly.type
_entity_poly.pdbx_seq_one_letter_code
_entity_poly.pdbx_strand_id
1 'polypeptide(L)' 'MAKPAKEKEIGMVTLQGARCRCGHEWLPRGEERPTVCPKCKSPRWDKLKKFERGKKGVGE' A
#
# COMPACT_ATOMS: atom_id res chain seq x y z
N MET A 1 39.93 1.25 -10.45
CA MET A 1 39.02 0.11 -10.24
C MET A 1 37.58 0.63 -10.11
N ALA A 2 36.66 0.23 -10.98
CA ALA A 2 35.22 0.46 -10.83
C ALA A 2 34.49 -0.82 -11.29
N LYS A 3 33.66 -1.39 -10.40
CA LYS A 3 33.00 -2.69 -10.61
C LYS A 3 31.85 -2.53 -11.61
N PRO A 4 31.69 -3.41 -12.62
CA PRO A 4 30.58 -3.31 -13.56
C PRO A 4 29.24 -3.58 -12.85
N ALA A 5 28.26 -2.73 -13.16
CA ALA A 5 26.89 -2.86 -12.67
C ALA A 5 26.28 -4.17 -13.17
N LYS A 6 25.83 -5.00 -12.24
CA LYS A 6 25.25 -6.31 -12.50
C LYS A 6 23.91 -6.13 -13.24
N GLU A 7 23.87 -6.59 -14.49
CA GLU A 7 22.69 -6.68 -15.36
C GLU A 7 21.52 -7.30 -14.57
N LYS A 8 20.41 -6.55 -14.41
CA LYS A 8 19.25 -7.03 -13.64
C LYS A 8 18.49 -8.03 -14.50
N GLU A 9 18.58 -9.32 -14.16
CA GLU A 9 17.84 -10.40 -14.82
C GLU A 9 16.33 -10.14 -14.78
N ILE A 10 15.63 -10.38 -15.90
CA ILE A 10 14.18 -10.26 -16.00
C ILE A 10 13.57 -11.37 -15.13
N GLY A 11 12.93 -11.00 -14.02
CA GLY A 11 12.35 -11.93 -13.04
C GLY A 11 11.04 -11.43 -12.45
N MET A 12 10.33 -12.30 -11.71
CA MET A 12 9.06 -11.97 -11.06
C MET A 12 9.31 -11.21 -9.75
N VAL A 13 8.61 -10.09 -9.55
CA VAL A 13 8.73 -9.26 -8.34
C VAL A 13 7.36 -9.08 -7.67
N THR A 14 7.35 -9.04 -6.33
CA THR A 14 6.16 -8.70 -5.56
C THR A 14 6.04 -7.18 -5.43
N LEU A 15 5.01 -6.58 -6.00
CA LEU A 15 4.73 -5.15 -5.88
C LEU A 15 3.75 -4.89 -4.73
N GLN A 16 4.02 -3.85 -3.94
CA GLN A 16 3.09 -3.40 -2.89
C GLN A 16 1.96 -2.58 -3.52
N GLY A 17 0.75 -3.12 -3.54
CA GLY A 17 -0.43 -2.39 -4.01
C GLY A 17 -1.05 -1.49 -2.94
N ALA A 18 -1.71 -0.42 -3.38
CA ALA A 18 -2.49 0.47 -2.55
C ALA A 18 -3.99 0.21 -2.76
N ARG A 19 -4.73 0.03 -1.66
CA ARG A 19 -6.19 -0.13 -1.67
C ARG A 19 -6.83 1.00 -0.90
N CYS A 20 -7.67 1.79 -1.57
CA CYS A 20 -8.49 2.80 -0.92
C CYS A 20 -9.78 2.19 -0.38
N ARG A 21 -10.30 2.83 0.67
CA ARG A 21 -11.64 2.62 1.22
C ARG A 21 -12.80 2.66 0.21
N CYS A 22 -12.66 3.36 -0.93
CA CYS A 22 -13.69 3.37 -1.98
C CYS A 22 -13.73 2.06 -2.80
N GLY A 23 -12.90 1.07 -2.44
CA GLY A 23 -12.76 -0.19 -3.18
C GLY A 23 -11.87 -0.06 -4.42
N HIS A 24 -11.21 1.08 -4.62
CA HIS A 24 -10.26 1.23 -5.71
C HIS A 24 -8.89 0.73 -5.29
N GLU A 25 -8.33 -0.16 -6.11
CA GLU A 25 -7.00 -0.74 -5.94
C GLU A 25 -6.12 -0.21 -7.07
N TRP A 26 -4.92 0.25 -6.73
CA TRP A 26 -3.95 0.71 -7.71
C TRP A 26 -2.53 0.37 -7.26
N LEU A 27 -1.63 0.27 -8.23
CA LEU A 27 -0.21 0.04 -7.97
C LEU A 27 0.52 1.40 -8.00
N PRO A 28 1.15 1.84 -6.90
CA PRO A 28 2.02 3.00 -6.94
C PRO A 28 3.22 2.68 -7.86
N ARG A 29 3.58 3.65 -8.71
CA ARG A 29 4.69 3.51 -9.66
C ARG A 29 6.07 3.77 -9.04
N GLY A 30 6.12 4.24 -7.80
CA GLY A 30 7.35 4.53 -7.07
C GLY A 30 7.32 3.96 -5.65
N GLU A 31 8.43 4.12 -4.95
CA GLU A 31 8.58 3.72 -3.55
C GLU A 31 7.74 4.57 -2.59
N GLU A 32 7.28 5.73 -3.06
CA GLU A 32 6.49 6.66 -2.27
C GLU A 32 5.03 6.20 -2.13
N ARG A 33 4.58 6.18 -0.87
CA ARG A 33 3.19 5.86 -0.54
C ARG A 33 2.29 6.94 -1.13
N PRO A 34 1.24 6.59 -1.90
CA PRO A 34 0.36 7.59 -2.47
C PRO A 34 -0.24 8.43 -1.34
N THR A 35 -0.30 9.75 -1.49
CA THR A 35 -0.90 10.61 -0.48
C THR A 35 -2.42 10.69 -0.65
N VAL A 36 -2.92 10.44 -1.86
CA VAL A 36 -4.31 10.61 -2.24
C VAL A 36 -4.77 9.45 -3.13
N CYS A 37 -6.02 8.99 -2.93
CA CYS A 37 -6.63 8.02 -3.84
C CYS A 37 -6.99 8.69 -5.19
N PRO A 38 -6.58 8.13 -6.34
CA PRO A 38 -6.88 8.72 -7.66
C PRO A 38 -8.37 8.73 -8.00
N LYS A 39 -9.16 7.79 -7.45
CA LYS A 39 -10.60 7.67 -7.74
C LYS A 39 -11.45 8.64 -6.92
N CYS A 40 -11.31 8.66 -5.60
CA CYS A 40 -12.16 9.45 -4.71
C CYS A 40 -11.48 10.72 -4.18
N LYS A 41 -10.22 10.97 -4.56
CA LYS A 41 -9.39 12.09 -4.09
C LYS A 41 -9.27 12.19 -2.57
N SER A 42 -9.49 11.08 -1.86
CA SER A 42 -9.36 11.06 -0.40
C SER A 42 -7.88 11.06 0.00
N PRO A 43 -7.41 12.05 0.78
CA PRO A 43 -6.03 12.11 1.28
C PRO A 43 -5.76 11.11 2.41
N ARG A 44 -6.78 10.37 2.84
CA ARG A 44 -6.70 9.40 3.93
C ARG A 44 -7.20 8.02 3.55
N TRP A 45 -6.81 7.60 2.36
CA TRP A 45 -7.14 6.29 1.81
C TRP A 45 -6.51 5.14 2.62
N ASP A 46 -5.36 5.38 3.27
CA ASP A 46 -4.57 4.40 4.03
C ASP A 46 -5.07 4.16 5.46
N LYS A 47 -5.88 5.08 6.03
CA LYS A 47 -6.44 4.87 7.37
C LYS A 47 -7.52 3.82 7.29
N LEU A 48 -7.15 2.60 7.66
CA LEU A 48 -8.10 1.69 8.30
C LEU A 48 -8.74 2.46 9.46
N LYS A 49 -10.07 2.42 9.55
CA LYS A 49 -10.81 3.01 10.68
C LYS A 49 -10.35 2.20 11.91
N LYS A 50 -9.33 2.69 12.61
CA LYS A 50 -8.94 2.18 13.93
C LYS A 50 -10.18 2.32 14.79
N PHE A 51 -10.97 1.25 14.91
CA PHE A 51 -12.02 1.18 15.90
C PHE A 51 -11.32 0.93 17.24
N GLU A 52 -10.56 1.91 17.71
CA GLU A 52 -10.07 1.93 19.09
C GLU A 52 -11.22 2.39 19.99
N ARG A 53 -12.23 1.54 20.09
CA ARG A 53 -13.16 1.54 21.22
C ARG A 53 -13.21 0.12 21.74
N GLY A 54 -12.41 -0.15 22.78
CA GLY A 54 -12.51 -1.38 23.53
C GLY A 54 -13.93 -1.59 24.06
N LYS A 55 -14.43 -2.82 23.90
CA LYS A 55 -15.34 -3.45 24.86
C LYS A 55 -15.00 -4.94 24.88
N LYS A 56 -14.59 -5.42 26.05
CA LYS A 56 -14.51 -6.85 26.41
C LYS A 56 -15.79 -7.57 25.96
N GLY A 57 -15.63 -8.72 25.33
CA GLY A 57 -16.67 -9.69 25.06
C GLY A 57 -16.01 -11.02 24.73
N VAL A 58 -15.77 -11.81 25.77
CA VAL A 58 -15.36 -13.22 25.70
C VAL A 58 -16.58 -14.07 25.34
N GLY A 59 -16.37 -15.15 24.59
CA GLY A 59 -17.36 -16.21 24.29
C GLY A 59 -16.90 -16.97 23.03
N GLU A 60 -16.90 -18.30 22.96
CA GLU A 60 -17.65 -19.33 23.70
C GLU A 60 -16.75 -20.47 24.17
#